data_AF-A0A937H7G2-F1
#
_entry.id   AF-A0A937H7G2-F1
#
_cell.length_a   1.000
_cell.length_b   1.000
_cell.length_c   1.000
_cell.angle_alpha   90.00
_cell.angle_beta   90.00
_cell.angle_gamma   90.00
#
_symmetry.space_group_name_H-M   'P 1'
#
loop_
_entity.id
_entity.type
_entity.pdbx_description
1 polymer ?
#
loop_
_entity_poly.entity_id
_entity_poly.type
_entity_poly.pdbx_seq_one_letter_code
_entity_poly.pdbx_strand_id
1 'polypeptide(L)'
;MLKKVIFIVSTFLALVYCFFFTDFFTLNFSKDQLESISFIFKSYIIISASCFILGEITKNYSQIDKVWSLVPIYVAWYVCYSAEFNTRTLIMSILVTIWGLRLTYNFSRKGGYSIYFWKGEEDYRWKEVRKSITLFRSNFNWTLFNLLFICFYQMGLIFLFTLPILAAWQGDSELNNLDYSISAFILLFIITETIADQQQYKFQTKKYKKI
;
A
#
# COMPACT_ATOMS: atom_id res chain seq x y z
N MET A 1 26.09 -16.70 0.22
CA MET A 1 24.94 -16.06 -0.45
C MET A 1 24.03 -17.07 -1.15
N LEU A 2 24.57 -18.05 -1.88
CA LEU A 2 23.79 -19.06 -2.61
C LEU A 2 22.73 -19.81 -1.76
N LYS A 3 23.06 -20.25 -0.53
CA LYS A 3 22.09 -20.91 0.37
C LYS A 3 20.86 -20.03 0.70
N LYS A 4 21.05 -18.71 0.86
CA LYS A 4 19.96 -17.76 1.12
C LYS A 4 19.08 -17.57 -0.11
N VAL A 5 19.72 -17.47 -1.28
CA VAL A 5 19.00 -17.36 -2.57
C VAL A 5 18.18 -18.62 -2.82
N ILE A 6 18.77 -19.81 -2.67
CA ILE A 6 18.07 -21.08 -2.82
C ILE A 6 16.89 -21.17 -1.86
N PHE A 7 17.06 -20.83 -0.58
CA PHE A 7 15.98 -20.86 0.41
C PHE A 7 14.83 -19.91 0.04
N ILE A 8 15.13 -18.67 -0.37
CA ILE A 8 14.11 -17.70 -0.78
C ILE A 8 13.38 -18.17 -2.04
N VAL A 9 14.11 -18.63 -3.05
CA VAL A 9 13.52 -19.11 -4.30
C VAL A 9 12.67 -20.36 -4.04
N SER A 10 13.15 -21.30 -3.23
CA SER A 10 12.41 -22.52 -2.91
C SER A 10 11.15 -22.23 -2.10
N THR A 11 11.21 -21.31 -1.13
CA THR A 11 10.02 -20.91 -0.35
C THR A 11 9.01 -20.18 -1.20
N PHE A 12 9.45 -19.30 -2.10
CA PHE A 12 8.58 -18.64 -3.07
C PHE A 12 7.91 -19.63 -4.03
N LEU A 13 8.68 -20.56 -4.61
CA LEU A 13 8.14 -21.60 -5.50
C LEU A 13 7.19 -22.54 -4.76
N ALA A 14 7.47 -22.90 -3.51
CA ALA A 14 6.56 -23.68 -2.69
C ALA A 14 5.24 -22.93 -2.43
N LEU A 15 5.30 -21.62 -2.19
CA LEU A 15 4.13 -20.78 -1.96
C LEU A 15 3.28 -20.64 -3.24
N VAL A 16 3.92 -20.44 -4.39
CA VAL A 16 3.26 -20.48 -5.72
C VAL A 16 2.64 -21.85 -5.97
N TYR A 17 3.37 -22.92 -5.66
CA TYR A 17 2.86 -24.28 -5.83
C TYR A 17 1.63 -24.53 -4.97
N CYS A 18 1.68 -24.19 -3.67
CA CYS A 18 0.51 -24.26 -2.80
C CYS A 18 -0.65 -23.42 -3.35
N PHE A 19 -0.39 -22.20 -3.79
CA PHE A 19 -1.45 -21.31 -4.26
C PHE A 19 -2.19 -21.83 -5.51
N PHE A 20 -1.48 -22.42 -6.48
CA PHE A 20 -2.07 -22.87 -7.75
C PHE A 20 -2.44 -24.35 -7.80
N PHE A 21 -1.76 -25.20 -7.02
CA PHE A 21 -1.91 -26.66 -7.08
C PHE A 21 -2.54 -27.26 -5.82
N THR A 22 -2.84 -26.46 -4.80
CA THR A 22 -3.70 -26.89 -3.69
C THR A 22 -4.99 -26.08 -3.72
N ASP A 23 -6.14 -26.73 -3.50
CA ASP A 23 -7.47 -26.09 -3.44
C ASP A 23 -7.65 -25.18 -2.21
N PHE A 24 -6.56 -24.65 -1.66
CA PHE A 24 -6.55 -23.80 -0.49
C PHE A 24 -7.22 -22.44 -0.76
N PHE A 25 -7.20 -21.99 -2.02
CA PHE A 25 -7.87 -20.76 -2.46
C PHE A 25 -8.79 -21.06 -3.64
N THR A 26 -10.10 -20.91 -3.43
CA THR A 26 -11.09 -21.00 -4.50
C THR A 26 -11.19 -19.66 -5.22
N LEU A 27 -10.59 -19.54 -6.41
CA LEU A 27 -10.69 -18.35 -7.27
C LEU A 27 -12.02 -18.26 -8.02
N ASN A 28 -13.13 -18.69 -7.40
CA ASN A 28 -14.47 -18.60 -7.96
C ASN A 28 -15.10 -17.27 -7.52
N PHE A 29 -14.74 -16.19 -8.22
CA PHE A 29 -15.32 -14.87 -7.96
C PHE A 29 -16.75 -14.78 -8.49
N SER A 30 -17.65 -14.17 -7.71
CA SER A 30 -18.96 -13.79 -8.20
C SER A 30 -18.85 -12.70 -9.27
N LYS A 31 -19.93 -12.47 -10.03
CA LYS A 31 -19.96 -11.39 -11.02
C LYS A 31 -19.66 -10.03 -10.38
N ASP A 32 -20.25 -9.75 -9.22
CA ASP A 32 -20.06 -8.50 -8.49
C ASP A 32 -18.62 -8.32 -8.00
N GLN A 33 -17.96 -9.43 -7.61
CA GLN A 33 -16.54 -9.42 -7.23
C GLN A 33 -15.64 -9.14 -8.43
N LEU A 34 -15.90 -9.75 -9.60
CA LEU A 34 -15.16 -9.48 -10.83
C LEU A 34 -15.34 -8.03 -11.30
N GLU A 35 -16.56 -7.49 -11.21
CA GLU A 35 -16.83 -6.09 -11.51
C GLU A 35 -16.09 -5.16 -10.54
N SER A 36 -16.06 -5.49 -9.25
CA SER A 36 -15.32 -4.75 -8.24
C SER A 36 -13.82 -4.77 -8.50
N ILE A 37 -13.23 -5.93 -8.80
CA ILE A 37 -11.82 -6.07 -9.18
C ILE A 37 -11.52 -5.20 -10.41
N SER A 38 -12.35 -5.28 -11.45
CA SER A 38 -12.19 -4.50 -12.68
C SER A 38 -12.23 -2.99 -12.41
N PHE A 39 -13.15 -2.55 -11.56
CA PHE A 39 -13.27 -1.14 -11.17
C PHE A 39 -12.06 -0.66 -10.36
N ILE A 40 -11.61 -1.44 -9.38
CA ILE A 40 -10.42 -1.12 -8.58
C ILE A 40 -9.18 -1.09 -9.47
N PHE A 41 -9.04 -2.03 -10.41
CA PHE A 41 -7.92 -2.08 -11.35
C PHE A 41 -7.90 -0.86 -12.29
N LYS A 42 -9.07 -0.42 -12.80
CA LYS A 42 -9.17 0.83 -13.58
C LYS A 42 -8.74 2.04 -12.74
N SER A 43 -9.21 2.12 -11.49
CA SER A 43 -8.83 3.18 -10.56
C SER A 43 -7.33 3.19 -10.28
N TYR A 44 -6.71 2.02 -10.11
CA TYR A 44 -5.27 1.84 -10.00
C TYR A 44 -4.52 2.46 -11.19
N ILE A 45 -4.93 2.17 -12.43
CA ILE A 45 -4.30 2.71 -13.64
C ILE A 45 -4.43 4.24 -13.67
N ILE A 46 -5.64 4.75 -13.42
CA ILE A 46 -5.93 6.18 -13.47
C ILE A 46 -5.10 6.95 -12.43
N ILE A 47 -5.06 6.48 -11.19
CA ILE A 47 -4.33 7.16 -10.12
C ILE A 47 -2.82 7.08 -10.39
N SER A 48 -2.30 5.93 -10.85
CA SER A 48 -0.88 5.76 -11.20
C SER A 48 -0.47 6.70 -12.33
N ALA A 49 -1.26 6.77 -13.40
CA ALA A 49 -1.03 7.68 -14.52
C ALA A 49 -1.10 9.16 -14.08
N SER A 50 -2.07 9.51 -13.24
CA SER A 50 -2.21 10.86 -12.70
C SER A 50 -1.00 11.26 -11.85
N CYS A 51 -0.54 10.37 -10.95
CA CYS A 51 0.64 10.60 -10.12
C CYS A 51 1.90 10.76 -10.99
N PHE A 52 2.04 9.94 -12.03
CA PHE A 52 3.16 10.03 -12.97
C PHE A 52 3.18 11.38 -13.70
N ILE A 53 2.06 11.77 -14.32
CA ILE A 53 1.94 13.03 -15.06
C ILE A 53 2.22 14.22 -14.13
N LEU A 54 1.59 14.25 -12.96
CA LEU A 54 1.80 15.30 -11.97
C LEU A 54 3.24 15.32 -11.47
N GLY A 55 3.85 14.16 -11.23
CA GLY A 55 5.24 14.05 -10.80
C GLY A 55 6.22 14.57 -11.85
N GLU A 56 5.97 14.31 -13.13
CA GLU A 56 6.78 14.84 -14.22
C GLU A 56 6.63 16.35 -14.42
N ILE A 57 5.41 16.90 -14.25
CA ILE A 57 5.16 18.33 -14.35
C ILE A 57 5.78 19.09 -13.18
N THR A 58 5.56 18.59 -11.96
CA THR A 58 6.00 19.26 -10.72
C THR A 58 7.44 18.95 -10.32
N LYS A 59 8.07 17.96 -10.95
CA LYS A 59 9.36 17.39 -10.55
C LYS A 59 9.38 16.97 -9.08
N ASN A 60 8.25 16.51 -8.58
CA ASN A 60 8.09 15.90 -7.27
C ASN A 60 7.59 14.46 -7.47
N TYR A 61 8.48 13.50 -7.30
CA TYR A 61 8.20 12.08 -7.56
C TYR A 61 7.44 11.38 -6.41
N SER A 62 7.19 12.10 -5.31
CA SER A 62 6.42 11.64 -4.15
C SER A 62 4.90 11.86 -4.27
N GLN A 63 4.36 12.12 -5.47
CA GLN A 63 2.90 12.19 -5.64
C GLN A 63 2.22 10.87 -5.27
N ILE A 64 2.88 9.74 -5.58
CA ILE A 64 2.39 8.42 -5.19
C ILE A 64 2.34 8.26 -3.66
N ASP A 65 3.33 8.78 -2.95
CA ASP A 65 3.46 8.67 -1.49
C ASP A 65 2.27 9.34 -0.78
N LYS A 66 1.73 10.42 -1.36
CA LYS A 66 0.56 11.15 -0.84
C LYS A 66 -0.72 10.33 -0.87
N VAL A 67 -0.89 9.48 -1.89
CA VAL A 67 -2.09 8.66 -2.06
C VAL A 67 -1.91 7.25 -1.49
N TRP A 68 -0.68 6.86 -1.17
CA TRP A 68 -0.31 5.51 -0.76
C TRP A 68 -1.11 5.00 0.45
N SER A 69 -1.37 5.88 1.43
CA SER A 69 -2.16 5.55 2.63
C SER A 69 -3.68 5.73 2.45
N LEU A 70 -4.11 6.44 1.41
CA LEU A 70 -5.52 6.77 1.16
C LEU A 70 -6.21 5.77 0.24
N VAL A 71 -5.49 5.27 -0.77
CA VAL A 71 -6.02 4.29 -1.72
C VAL A 71 -6.49 3.00 -1.03
N PRO A 72 -5.74 2.41 -0.07
CA PRO A 72 -6.23 1.24 0.67
C PRO A 72 -7.56 1.48 1.40
N ILE A 73 -7.75 2.67 1.98
CA ILE A 73 -9.00 3.07 2.65
C ILE A 73 -10.14 3.07 1.62
N TYR A 74 -9.92 3.75 0.48
CA TYR A 74 -10.88 3.80 -0.61
C TYR A 74 -11.27 2.41 -1.12
N VAL A 75 -10.28 1.54 -1.37
CA VAL A 75 -10.52 0.18 -1.87
C VAL A 75 -11.30 -0.64 -0.85
N ALA A 76 -10.92 -0.58 0.43
CA ALA A 76 -11.59 -1.35 1.48
C ALA A 76 -13.07 -0.96 1.62
N TRP A 77 -13.36 0.35 1.68
CA TRP A 77 -14.73 0.85 1.77
C TRP A 77 -15.54 0.59 0.50
N TYR A 78 -14.93 0.66 -0.68
CA TYR A 78 -15.60 0.29 -1.93
C TYR A 78 -16.05 -1.17 -1.89
N VAL A 79 -15.16 -2.10 -1.53
CA VAL A 79 -15.52 -3.52 -1.40
C VAL A 79 -16.53 -3.75 -0.29
N CYS A 80 -16.41 -3.06 0.85
CA CYS A 80 -17.38 -3.17 1.94
C CYS A 80 -18.78 -2.75 1.50
N TYR A 81 -18.89 -1.67 0.73
CA TYR A 81 -20.15 -1.22 0.14
C TYR A 81 -20.69 -2.25 -0.87
N SER A 82 -19.85 -2.74 -1.79
CA SER A 82 -20.24 -3.78 -2.76
C SER A 82 -20.65 -5.11 -2.11
N ALA A 83 -20.10 -5.40 -0.94
CA ALA A 83 -20.45 -6.55 -0.10
C ALA A 83 -21.63 -6.26 0.84
N GLU A 84 -22.41 -5.20 0.60
CA GLU A 84 -23.58 -4.81 1.39
C GLU A 84 -23.29 -4.67 2.89
N PHE A 85 -22.11 -4.13 3.22
CA PHE A 85 -21.63 -3.96 4.59
C PHE A 85 -21.57 -5.26 5.40
N ASN A 86 -21.20 -6.37 4.75
CA ASN A 86 -20.84 -7.61 5.42
C ASN A 86 -19.92 -7.34 6.63
N THR A 87 -20.19 -7.98 7.76
CA THR A 87 -19.53 -7.67 9.04
C THR A 87 -18.01 -7.80 8.98
N ARG A 88 -17.47 -8.78 8.24
CA ARG A 88 -16.00 -8.94 8.09
C ARG A 88 -15.40 -7.81 7.28
N THR A 89 -15.99 -7.47 6.13
CA THR A 89 -15.48 -6.39 5.28
C THR A 89 -15.58 -5.04 5.98
N LEU A 90 -16.59 -4.85 6.83
CA LEU A 90 -16.75 -3.68 7.69
C LEU A 90 -15.62 -3.58 8.73
N ILE A 91 -15.35 -4.65 9.47
CA ILE A 91 -14.25 -4.69 10.45
C ILE A 91 -12.91 -4.41 9.76
N MET A 92 -12.64 -5.07 8.62
CA MET A 92 -11.42 -4.83 7.83
C MET A 92 -11.32 -3.37 7.38
N SER A 93 -12.41 -2.78 6.88
CA SER A 93 -12.43 -1.38 6.43
C SER A 93 -12.16 -0.39 7.56
N ILE A 94 -12.69 -0.65 8.76
CA ILE A 94 -12.39 0.15 9.95
C ILE A 94 -10.91 0.05 10.31
N LEU A 95 -10.35 -1.17 10.39
CA LEU A 95 -8.93 -1.38 10.71
C LEU A 95 -8.00 -0.73 9.68
N VAL A 96 -8.31 -0.87 8.38
CA VAL A 96 -7.57 -0.22 7.29
C VAL A 96 -7.68 1.30 7.38
N THR A 97 -8.84 1.84 7.79
CA THR A 97 -9.02 3.27 8.02
C THR A 97 -8.12 3.77 9.15
N ILE A 98 -8.09 3.08 10.30
CA ILE A 98 -7.22 3.43 11.42
C ILE A 98 -5.75 3.41 11.00
N TRP A 99 -5.33 2.34 10.31
CA TRP A 99 -3.96 2.19 9.82
C TRP A 99 -3.58 3.29 8.79
N GLY A 100 -4.48 3.56 7.84
CA GLY A 100 -4.26 4.55 6.79
C GLY A 100 -4.19 5.96 7.35
N LEU A 101 -5.11 6.35 8.25
CA LEU A 101 -5.08 7.64 8.93
C LEU A 101 -3.79 7.85 9.72
N ARG A 102 -3.30 6.82 10.43
CA ARG A 102 -2.01 6.87 11.12
C ARG A 102 -0.87 7.15 10.15
N LEU A 103 -0.81 6.46 9.01
CA LEU A 103 0.22 6.70 8.00
C LEU A 103 0.12 8.09 7.37
N THR A 104 -1.09 8.52 7.02
CA THR A 104 -1.35 9.88 6.52
C THR A 104 -0.86 10.92 7.52
N TYR A 105 -1.14 10.75 8.82
CA TYR A 105 -0.64 11.64 9.87
C TYR A 105 0.90 11.60 10.00
N ASN A 106 1.51 10.42 9.91
CA ASN A 106 2.97 10.29 9.99
C ASN A 106 3.67 10.91 8.77
N PHE A 107 3.04 10.89 7.61
CA PHE A 107 3.55 11.55 6.40
C PHE A 107 3.32 13.07 6.44
N SER A 108 2.17 13.52 6.95
CA SER A 108 1.84 14.95 7.04
C SER A 108 2.80 15.73 7.92
N ARG A 109 3.16 15.18 9.09
CA ARG A 109 4.10 15.82 10.01
C ARG A 109 5.55 15.89 9.51
N LYS A 110 5.85 15.17 8.43
CA LYS A 110 7.13 15.20 7.71
C LYS A 110 7.10 16.15 6.51
N GLY A 111 6.02 16.93 6.32
CA GLY A 111 5.90 17.90 5.22
C GLY A 111 5.42 17.31 3.89
N GLY A 112 5.00 16.04 3.87
CA GLY A 112 4.57 15.35 2.65
C GLY A 112 3.27 15.88 2.03
N TYR A 113 2.42 16.54 2.83
CA TYR A 113 1.22 17.23 2.36
C TYR A 113 1.39 18.75 2.45
N SER A 114 0.78 19.46 1.51
CA SER A 114 0.65 20.92 1.55
C SER A 114 -0.76 21.32 1.10
N ILE A 115 -1.14 22.58 1.31
CA ILE A 115 -2.44 23.12 0.90
C ILE A 115 -2.70 22.87 -0.60
N TYR A 116 -1.66 22.98 -1.42
CA TYR A 116 -1.74 22.60 -2.83
C TYR A 116 -1.34 21.13 -2.97
N PHE A 117 -2.27 20.28 -3.43
CA PHE A 117 -2.02 18.83 -3.45
C PHE A 117 -0.78 18.43 -4.27
N TRP A 118 -0.42 19.22 -5.28
CA TRP A 118 0.75 18.98 -6.13
C TRP A 118 2.08 19.48 -5.53
N LYS A 119 2.03 20.28 -4.46
CA LYS A 119 3.20 20.75 -3.69
C LYS A 119 3.35 19.92 -2.40
N GLY A 120 4.48 20.06 -1.73
CA GLY A 120 4.88 19.27 -0.57
C GLY A 120 6.35 18.88 -0.67
N GLU A 121 6.93 18.45 0.44
CA GLU A 121 8.31 17.95 0.42
C GLU A 121 8.37 16.62 -0.32
N GLU A 122 9.27 16.55 -1.30
CA GLU A 122 9.63 15.29 -1.95
C GLU A 122 10.45 14.45 -0.98
N ASP A 123 10.22 13.15 -0.97
CA ASP A 123 11.03 12.23 -0.20
C ASP A 123 12.51 12.31 -0.62
N TYR A 124 13.38 12.60 0.36
CA TYR A 124 14.81 12.77 0.15
C TYR A 124 15.46 11.54 -0.49
N ARG A 125 14.87 10.34 -0.32
CA ARG A 125 15.38 9.08 -0.87
C ARG A 125 15.45 9.14 -2.39
N TRP A 126 14.51 9.80 -3.06
CA TRP A 126 14.52 9.88 -4.53
C TRP A 126 15.74 10.63 -5.05
N LYS A 127 16.15 11.70 -4.36
CA LYS A 127 17.37 12.45 -4.69
C LYS A 127 18.62 11.57 -4.53
N GLU A 128 18.70 10.79 -3.46
CA GLU A 128 19.85 9.90 -3.22
C GLU A 128 19.88 8.68 -4.15
N VAL A 129 18.72 8.11 -4.49
CA VAL A 129 18.60 7.04 -5.51
C VAL A 129 19.05 7.54 -6.87
N ARG A 130 18.62 8.74 -7.26
CA ARG A 130 19.02 9.34 -8.54
C ARG A 130 20.52 9.61 -8.61
N LYS A 131 21.15 10.00 -7.50
CA LYS A 131 22.61 10.24 -7.43
C LYS A 131 23.42 8.94 -7.43
N SER A 132 22.95 7.93 -6.71
CA SER A 132 23.71 6.69 -6.44
C SER A 132 23.81 5.76 -7.65
N ILE A 133 22.88 5.82 -8.60
CA ILE A 133 22.84 4.93 -9.76
C ILE A 133 23.12 5.72 -11.04
N THR A 134 24.23 5.40 -11.72
CA THR A 134 24.65 6.08 -12.97
C THR A 134 23.56 6.03 -14.05
N LEU A 135 22.82 4.93 -14.13
CA LEU A 135 21.72 4.75 -15.09
C LEU A 135 20.60 5.79 -14.92
N PHE A 136 20.36 6.26 -13.70
CA PHE A 136 19.31 7.24 -13.37
C PHE A 136 19.73 8.71 -13.54
N ARG A 137 20.97 8.97 -13.98
CA ARG A 137 21.41 10.31 -14.37
C ARG A 137 20.76 10.77 -15.69
N SER A 138 20.47 9.83 -16.59
CA SER A 138 19.71 10.11 -17.81
C SER A 138 18.26 10.45 -17.45
N ASN A 139 17.76 11.59 -17.95
CA ASN A 139 16.38 12.00 -17.71
C ASN A 139 15.37 10.96 -18.23
N PHE A 140 15.65 10.34 -19.39
CA PHE A 140 14.76 9.32 -19.95
C PHE A 140 14.64 8.10 -19.04
N ASN A 141 15.77 7.59 -18.55
CA ASN A 141 15.79 6.45 -17.64
C ASN A 141 15.11 6.78 -16.30
N TRP A 142 15.27 8.01 -15.82
CA TRP A 142 14.60 8.48 -14.61
C TRP A 142 13.08 8.56 -14.78
N THR A 143 12.60 9.08 -15.92
CA THR A 143 11.18 9.11 -16.24
C THR A 143 10.60 7.69 -16.38
N LEU A 144 11.34 6.76 -17.00
CA LEU A 144 10.91 5.35 -17.09
C LEU A 144 10.86 4.68 -15.71
N PHE A 145 11.85 4.97 -14.85
CA PHE A 145 11.86 4.50 -13.47
C PHE A 145 10.69 5.08 -12.66
N ASN A 146 10.40 6.37 -12.83
CA ASN A 146 9.25 7.02 -12.21
C ASN A 146 7.93 6.35 -12.66
N LEU A 147 7.78 6.11 -13.96
CA LEU A 147 6.59 5.45 -14.51
C LEU A 147 6.44 4.04 -13.94
N LEU A 148 7.41 3.15 -14.21
CA LEU A 148 7.26 1.72 -13.95
C LEU A 148 7.39 1.37 -12.46
N PHE A 149 8.35 1.98 -11.76
CA PHE A 149 8.67 1.61 -10.39
C PHE A 149 7.97 2.51 -9.37
N ILE A 150 8.13 3.83 -9.48
CA ILE A 150 7.58 4.75 -8.47
C ILE A 150 6.05 4.75 -8.53
N CYS A 151 5.47 4.86 -9.72
CA CYS A 151 4.02 4.97 -9.86
C CYS A 151 3.34 3.60 -9.96
N PHE A 152 3.64 2.82 -11.02
CA PHE A 152 2.90 1.57 -11.29
C PHE A 152 3.22 0.46 -10.30
N TYR A 153 4.49 0.19 -9.99
CA TYR A 153 4.83 -0.89 -9.07
C TYR A 153 4.35 -0.62 -7.63
N GLN A 154 4.55 0.58 -7.09
CA GLN A 154 4.06 0.92 -5.74
C GLN A 154 2.54 0.83 -5.64
N MET A 155 1.80 1.32 -6.64
CA MET A 155 0.35 1.18 -6.64
C MET A 155 -0.09 -0.27 -6.90
N GLY A 156 0.69 -1.04 -7.67
CA GLY A 156 0.46 -2.47 -7.89
C GLY A 156 0.58 -3.25 -6.58
N LEU A 157 1.54 -2.89 -5.71
CA LEU A 157 1.61 -3.44 -4.36
C LEU A 157 0.34 -3.12 -3.56
N ILE A 158 -0.12 -1.86 -3.58
CA ILE A 158 -1.38 -1.46 -2.93
C ILE A 158 -2.55 -2.29 -3.40
N PHE A 159 -2.69 -2.44 -4.72
CA PHE A 159 -3.70 -3.28 -5.30
C PHE A 159 -3.61 -4.70 -4.74
N LEU A 160 -2.44 -5.35 -4.83
CA LEU A 160 -2.27 -6.73 -4.41
C LEU A 160 -2.53 -6.96 -2.92
N PHE A 161 -2.05 -6.09 -2.02
CA PHE A 161 -2.24 -6.30 -0.59
C PHE A 161 -3.65 -5.92 -0.09
N THR A 162 -4.45 -5.21 -0.90
CA THR A 162 -5.85 -4.90 -0.58
C THR A 162 -6.82 -5.98 -1.06
N LEU A 163 -6.45 -6.79 -2.07
CA LEU A 163 -7.29 -7.88 -2.59
C LEU A 163 -7.77 -8.92 -1.58
N PRO A 164 -7.05 -9.27 -0.48
CA PRO A 164 -7.54 -10.23 0.50
C PRO A 164 -8.90 -9.88 1.12
N ILE A 165 -9.36 -8.62 1.07
CA ILE A 165 -10.71 -8.25 1.49
C ILE A 165 -11.82 -8.94 0.67
N LEU A 166 -11.52 -9.34 -0.58
CA LEU A 166 -12.45 -10.11 -1.42
C LEU A 166 -12.64 -11.53 -0.90
N ALA A 167 -11.61 -12.13 -0.30
CA ALA A 167 -11.75 -13.43 0.35
C ALA A 167 -12.65 -13.33 1.59
N ALA A 168 -12.59 -12.22 2.33
CA ALA A 168 -13.51 -11.95 3.43
C ALA A 168 -14.96 -11.75 2.95
N TRP A 169 -15.16 -11.20 1.75
CA TRP A 169 -16.48 -11.10 1.12
C TRP A 169 -17.02 -12.49 0.71
N GLN A 170 -16.19 -13.42 0.25
CA GLN A 170 -16.64 -14.79 -0.09
C GLN A 170 -17.05 -15.63 1.13
N GLY A 171 -16.67 -15.23 2.35
CA GLY A 171 -16.97 -16.01 3.54
C GLY A 171 -18.43 -15.88 3.97
N ASP A 172 -19.22 -16.94 3.79
CA ASP A 172 -20.62 -17.02 4.26
C ASP A 172 -20.76 -17.43 5.73
N SER A 173 -19.68 -17.84 6.38
CA SER A 173 -19.72 -18.21 7.80
C SER A 173 -19.94 -16.99 8.70
N GLU A 174 -20.56 -17.20 9.85
CA GLU A 174 -20.64 -16.18 10.91
C GLU A 174 -19.26 -15.80 11.45
N LEU A 175 -19.17 -14.64 12.12
CA LEU A 175 -17.95 -14.24 12.81
C LEU A 175 -17.57 -15.27 13.86
N ASN A 176 -16.30 -15.67 13.85
CA ASN A 176 -15.76 -16.62 14.81
C ASN A 176 -14.70 -15.96 15.72
N ASN A 177 -14.22 -16.71 16.71
CA ASN A 177 -13.19 -16.23 17.65
C ASN A 177 -11.87 -15.86 16.97
N LEU A 178 -11.55 -16.44 15.80
CA LEU A 178 -10.34 -16.10 15.04
C LEU A 178 -10.48 -14.71 14.40
N ASP A 179 -11.65 -14.35 13.89
CA ASP A 179 -11.91 -13.01 13.33
C ASP A 179 -11.62 -11.92 14.39
N TYR A 180 -12.13 -12.11 15.61
CA TYR A 180 -11.87 -11.19 16.73
C TYR A 180 -10.40 -11.19 17.17
N SER A 181 -9.79 -12.37 17.28
CA SER A 181 -8.39 -12.50 17.70
C SER A 181 -7.45 -11.82 16.70
N ILE A 182 -7.62 -12.08 15.39
CA ILE A 182 -6.84 -11.47 14.32
C ILE A 182 -7.04 -9.95 14.32
N SER A 183 -8.28 -9.49 14.46
CA SER A 183 -8.59 -8.05 14.53
C SER A 183 -7.88 -7.37 15.71
N ALA A 184 -7.86 -8.02 16.88
CA ALA A 184 -7.15 -7.53 18.06
C ALA A 184 -5.63 -7.49 17.84
N PHE A 185 -5.04 -8.50 17.20
CA PHE A 185 -3.62 -8.50 16.85
C PHE A 185 -3.26 -7.40 15.86
N ILE A 186 -4.08 -7.19 14.82
CA ILE A 186 -3.88 -6.08 13.87
C ILE A 186 -3.93 -4.74 14.60
N LEU A 187 -4.90 -4.54 15.49
CA LEU A 187 -4.98 -3.31 16.28
C LEU A 187 -3.75 -3.12 17.18
N LEU A 188 -3.28 -4.19 17.83
CA LEU A 188 -2.05 -4.17 18.63
C LEU A 188 -0.82 -3.77 17.78
N PHE A 189 -0.70 -4.29 16.57
CA PHE A 189 0.38 -3.92 15.65
C PHE A 189 0.28 -2.46 15.23
N ILE A 190 -0.92 -1.97 14.87
CA ILE A 190 -1.14 -0.55 14.54
C ILE A 190 -0.75 0.35 15.72
N ILE A 191 -1.10 -0.01 16.95
CA ILE A 191 -0.72 0.72 18.16
C ILE A 191 0.80 0.74 18.33
N THR A 192 1.44 -0.42 18.19
CA THR A 192 2.90 -0.56 18.31
C THR A 192 3.62 0.30 17.26
N GLU A 193 3.17 0.25 16.00
CA GLU A 193 3.68 1.08 14.91
C GLU A 193 3.49 2.57 15.19
N THR A 194 2.34 2.96 15.75
CA THR A 194 2.06 4.36 16.14
C THR A 194 3.05 4.86 17.20
N ILE A 195 3.33 4.02 18.20
CA ILE A 195 4.32 4.34 19.25
C ILE A 195 5.72 4.46 18.63
N ALA A 196 6.11 3.52 17.78
CA ALA A 196 7.41 3.51 17.10
C ALA A 196 7.59 4.75 16.22
N ASP A 197 6.58 5.12 15.43
CA ASP A 197 6.56 6.34 14.63
C ASP A 197 6.78 7.58 15.50
N GLN A 198 6.11 7.66 16.64
CA GLN A 198 6.24 8.80 17.56
C GLN A 198 7.62 8.88 18.20
N GLN A 199 8.20 7.74 18.57
CA GLN A 199 9.57 7.66 19.09
C GLN A 199 10.58 8.12 18.03
N GLN A 200 10.47 7.60 16.79
CA GLN A 200 11.34 7.98 15.69
C GLN A 200 11.28 9.48 15.41
N TYR A 201 10.08 10.07 15.36
CA TYR A 201 9.93 11.50 15.13
C TYR A 201 10.53 12.35 16.25
N LYS A 202 10.24 12.03 17.53
CA LYS A 202 10.84 12.74 18.68
C LYS A 202 12.37 12.70 18.61
N PHE A 203 12.94 11.55 18.25
CA PHE A 203 14.38 11.41 18.07
C PHE A 203 14.91 12.30 16.94
N GLN A 204 14.32 12.21 15.74
CA GLN A 204 14.77 12.98 14.58
C GLN A 204 14.63 14.49 14.81
N THR A 205 13.50 14.96 15.34
CA THR A 205 13.30 16.38 15.66
C THR A 205 14.33 16.88 16.67
N LYS A 206 14.65 16.09 17.71
CA LYS A 206 15.71 16.46 18.66
C LYS A 206 17.09 16.48 18.01
N LYS A 207 17.38 15.54 17.11
CA LYS A 207 18.64 15.50 16.36
C LYS A 207 18.81 16.74 15.50
N TYR A 208 17.81 17.09 14.68
CA TYR A 208 17.87 18.27 13.81
C TYR A 208 17.94 19.60 14.57
N LYS A 209 17.43 19.67 15.80
CA LYS A 209 17.59 20.87 16.66
C LYS A 209 19.01 21.06 17.21
N LYS A 210 19.86 20.02 17.18
CA LYS A 210 21.23 20.03 17.73
C LYS A 210 22.30 20.23 16.67
N ILE A 211 21.94 20.15 15.40
CA ILE A 211 22.81 20.38 14.23
C ILE A 211 22.51 21.79 13.74
#